data_AF-A0A3P7GM76-F1
#
_entry.id   AF-A0A3P7GM76-F1
#
_cell.length_a   1.000
_cell.length_b   1.000
_cell.length_c   1.000
_cell.angle_alpha   90.00
_cell.angle_beta   90.00
_cell.angle_gamma   90.00
#
_symmetry.space_group_name_H-M   'P 1'
#
loop_
_entity.id
_entity.type
_entity.pdbx_description
1 polymer ?
#
loop_
_entity_poly.entity_id
_entity_poly.type
_entity_poly.pdbx_seq_one_letter_code
_entity_poly.pdbx_strand_id
1 'polypeptide(L)'
;MKKLFYLLLFSALSYQTFASFCGSTGVPFSFENCSGQFSDLSCLRKDQWVGGIEYIDHPRQPLILQCCTFPGLRFSQEVGITNVGPGEAITGGEVIRDGRQISFDVIANARKVVDANTHIVSYEVTVRRMHCLPDPPEPVVDC
;
A
#
# COMPACT_ATOMS: atom_id res chain seq x y z
N MET A 1 10.18 -1.90 46.87
CA MET A 1 10.84 -1.47 45.61
C MET A 1 10.43 -2.28 44.36
N LYS A 2 10.14 -3.59 44.46
CA LYS A 2 9.76 -4.41 43.28
C LYS A 2 8.47 -4.00 42.57
N LYS A 3 7.43 -3.57 43.31
CA LYS A 3 6.12 -3.18 42.74
C LYS A 3 6.20 -1.97 41.80
N LEU A 4 7.08 -1.01 42.09
CA LEU A 4 7.24 0.20 41.27
C LEU A 4 7.89 -0.12 39.92
N PHE A 5 8.83 -1.08 39.89
CA PHE A 5 9.48 -1.53 38.67
C PHE A 5 8.52 -2.23 37.69
N TYR A 6 7.60 -3.07 38.20
CA TYR A 6 6.57 -3.71 37.36
C TYR A 6 5.61 -2.69 36.73
N LEU A 7 5.22 -1.64 37.45
CA LEU A 7 4.33 -0.59 36.91
C LEU A 7 5.00 0.19 35.77
N LEU A 8 6.29 0.49 35.89
CA LEU A 8 7.04 1.17 34.82
C LEU A 8 7.20 0.30 33.57
N LEU A 9 7.40 -1.01 33.74
CA LEU A 9 7.45 -1.97 32.62
C LEU A 9 6.10 -2.07 31.89
N PHE A 10 4.98 -2.07 32.61
CA PHE A 10 3.65 -2.08 31.97
C PHE A 10 3.35 -0.78 31.22
N SER A 11 3.72 0.39 31.77
CA SER A 11 3.57 1.64 31.03
C SER A 11 4.44 1.67 29.77
N ALA A 12 5.68 1.19 29.83
CA ALA A 12 6.57 1.17 28.67
C ALA A 12 6.08 0.23 27.56
N LEU A 13 5.49 -0.93 27.90
CA LEU A 13 4.87 -1.81 26.90
C LEU A 13 3.58 -1.22 26.31
N SER A 14 2.80 -0.44 27.07
CA SER A 14 1.56 0.17 26.58
C SER A 14 1.78 1.28 25.55
N TYR A 15 2.96 1.92 25.53
CA TYR A 15 3.26 2.95 24.53
C TYR A 15 3.55 2.39 23.12
N GLN A 16 3.76 1.08 22.97
CA GLN A 16 4.04 0.45 21.68
C GLN A 16 2.78 0.11 20.87
N THR A 17 1.56 0.35 21.38
CA THR A 17 0.32 -0.12 20.73
C THR A 17 -0.40 0.92 19.87
N PHE A 18 0.15 2.10 19.63
CA PHE A 18 -0.43 3.06 18.69
C PHE A 18 0.35 3.06 17.37
N ALA A 19 0.14 2.04 16.55
CA ALA A 19 0.57 2.09 15.16
C ALA A 19 -0.23 3.17 14.44
N SER A 20 0.45 4.22 13.96
CA SER A 20 -0.13 5.16 13.01
C SER A 20 0.13 4.63 11.61
N PHE A 21 -0.87 4.68 10.72
CA PHE A 21 -0.67 4.36 9.31
C PHE A 21 -0.18 5.57 8.49
N CYS A 22 -0.11 6.75 9.12
CA CYS A 22 0.20 8.01 8.46
C CYS A 22 1.18 8.88 9.27
N GLY A 23 1.81 9.83 8.58
CA GLY A 23 2.77 10.79 9.15
C GLY A 23 4.19 10.24 9.34
N SER A 24 5.06 11.02 9.97
CA SER A 24 6.47 10.66 10.22
C SER A 24 6.67 9.45 11.14
N THR A 25 5.61 8.95 11.76
CA THR A 25 5.55 7.71 12.55
C THR A 25 4.70 6.63 11.88
N GLY A 26 4.37 6.79 10.60
CA GLY A 26 3.71 5.78 9.78
C GLY A 26 4.42 4.43 9.88
N VAL A 27 3.68 3.34 9.63
CA VAL A 27 4.21 1.96 9.71
C VAL A 27 5.60 1.94 9.09
N PRO A 28 6.67 1.71 9.86
CA PRO A 28 7.99 1.69 9.28
C PRO A 28 8.03 0.52 8.29
N PHE A 29 8.58 0.79 7.11
CA PHE A 29 8.80 -0.20 6.04
C PHE A 29 9.42 -1.51 6.55
N SER A 30 10.06 -1.52 7.73
CA SER A 30 10.53 -2.73 8.43
C SER A 30 9.46 -3.79 8.76
N PHE A 31 8.16 -3.46 8.73
CA PHE A 31 7.08 -4.43 9.00
C PHE A 31 6.57 -5.13 7.74
N GLU A 32 7.02 -4.73 6.56
CA GLU A 32 6.67 -5.42 5.33
C GLU A 32 7.62 -6.57 5.06
N ASN A 33 7.08 -7.68 4.56
CA ASN A 33 7.89 -8.82 4.15
C ASN A 33 7.79 -8.97 2.64
N CYS A 34 8.90 -8.69 1.97
CA CYS A 34 9.10 -8.87 0.55
C CYS A 34 10.07 -10.05 0.35
N SER A 35 9.74 -10.98 -0.56
CA SER A 35 10.60 -12.14 -0.86
C SER A 35 11.96 -11.78 -1.47
N GLY A 36 12.13 -10.54 -1.96
CA GLY A 36 13.28 -10.13 -2.79
C GLY A 36 13.26 -10.72 -4.20
N GLN A 37 12.27 -11.56 -4.53
CA GLN A 37 12.18 -12.27 -5.80
C GLN A 37 11.06 -11.70 -6.68
N PHE A 38 11.32 -11.63 -7.97
CA PHE A 38 10.35 -11.31 -9.01
C PHE A 38 9.90 -12.63 -9.61
N SER A 39 8.78 -13.16 -9.13
CA SER A 39 8.31 -14.49 -9.52
C SER A 39 6.79 -14.60 -9.60
N ASP A 40 6.07 -13.56 -9.17
CA ASP A 40 4.62 -13.56 -9.11
C ASP A 40 4.04 -12.96 -10.40
N LEU A 41 2.97 -13.56 -10.93
CA LEU A 41 2.22 -12.99 -12.06
C LEU A 41 1.12 -12.02 -11.59
N SER A 42 0.78 -12.05 -10.30
CA SER A 42 -0.25 -11.23 -9.69
C SER A 42 -0.17 -11.29 -8.16
N CYS A 43 -0.44 -10.17 -7.48
CA CYS A 43 -0.51 -10.10 -6.02
C CYS A 43 -1.99 -10.17 -5.57
N LEU A 44 -2.51 -11.38 -5.37
CA LEU A 44 -3.96 -11.59 -5.18
C LEU A 44 -4.42 -11.51 -3.72
N ARG A 45 -3.50 -11.56 -2.75
CA ARG A 45 -3.90 -11.55 -1.34
C ARG A 45 -4.25 -10.13 -0.89
N LYS A 46 -5.26 -10.01 -0.01
CA LYS A 46 -5.69 -8.72 0.54
C LYS A 46 -4.65 -8.03 1.43
N ASP A 47 -3.68 -8.80 1.93
CA ASP A 47 -2.55 -8.30 2.72
C ASP A 47 -1.29 -8.09 1.88
N GLN A 48 -1.40 -8.12 0.54
CA GLN A 48 -0.30 -7.91 -0.39
C GLN A 48 -0.41 -6.60 -1.17
N TRP A 49 0.74 -6.13 -1.63
CA TRP A 49 0.90 -5.06 -2.60
C TRP A 49 2.08 -5.34 -3.54
N VAL A 50 2.17 -4.60 -4.64
CA VAL A 50 3.25 -4.70 -5.62
C VAL A 50 4.45 -3.90 -5.13
N GLY A 51 5.46 -4.58 -4.61
CA GLY A 51 6.72 -3.96 -4.17
C GLY A 51 7.66 -3.61 -5.32
N GLY A 52 7.48 -4.27 -6.48
CA GLY A 52 8.27 -4.00 -7.66
C GLY A 52 7.74 -4.74 -8.89
N ILE A 53 8.23 -4.32 -10.06
CA ILE A 53 8.00 -4.98 -11.34
C ILE A 53 9.34 -5.34 -11.99
N GLU A 54 9.42 -6.50 -12.60
CA GLU A 54 10.53 -6.85 -13.49
C GLU A 54 10.14 -6.49 -14.93
N TYR A 55 10.98 -5.69 -15.57
CA TYR A 55 10.74 -5.26 -16.94
C TYR A 55 11.03 -6.39 -17.91
N ILE A 56 10.03 -6.71 -18.74
CA ILE A 56 10.14 -7.74 -19.77
C ILE A 56 9.63 -7.21 -21.10
N ASP A 57 10.55 -6.97 -22.03
CA ASP A 57 10.29 -6.43 -23.36
C ASP A 57 9.91 -7.51 -24.38
N HIS A 58 8.90 -8.31 -24.06
CA HIS A 58 8.34 -9.25 -25.03
C HIS A 58 6.81 -9.24 -24.97
N PRO A 59 6.08 -8.99 -26.07
CA PRO A 59 4.61 -8.97 -26.09
C PRO A 59 3.94 -10.23 -25.53
N ARG A 60 4.57 -11.40 -25.62
CA ARG A 60 4.03 -12.69 -25.15
C ARG A 60 4.37 -13.02 -23.71
N GLN A 61 5.31 -12.30 -23.11
CA GLN A 61 5.70 -12.55 -21.73
C GLN A 61 4.85 -11.70 -20.78
N PRO A 62 4.35 -12.29 -19.68
CA PRO A 62 3.58 -11.58 -18.69
C PRO A 62 4.46 -10.59 -17.92
N LEU A 63 3.82 -9.63 -17.26
CA LEU A 63 4.51 -8.81 -16.26
C LEU A 63 4.83 -9.68 -15.04
N ILE A 64 6.07 -9.66 -14.59
CA ILE A 64 6.49 -10.34 -13.36
C ILE A 64 6.58 -9.30 -12.25
N LEU A 65 5.99 -9.64 -11.10
CA LEU A 65 5.85 -8.79 -9.93
C LEU A 65 6.68 -9.34 -8.77
N GLN A 66 7.06 -8.43 -7.88
CA GLN A 66 7.45 -8.74 -6.52
C GLN A 66 6.27 -8.41 -5.60
N CYS A 67 5.64 -9.43 -5.01
CA CYS A 67 4.58 -9.21 -4.03
C CYS A 67 5.15 -9.05 -2.61
N CYS A 68 4.88 -7.91 -1.99
CA CYS A 68 5.21 -7.64 -0.60
C CYS A 68 3.97 -7.83 0.27
N THR A 69 4.16 -8.29 1.50
CA THR A 69 3.07 -8.55 2.45
C THR A 69 3.12 -7.58 3.62
N PHE A 70 1.98 -7.03 4.00
CA PHE A 70 1.80 -6.25 5.22
C PHE A 70 0.41 -6.55 5.82
N PRO A 71 0.32 -7.10 7.04
CA PRO A 71 -0.96 -7.50 7.64
C PRO A 71 -2.01 -6.38 7.74
N GLY A 72 -1.58 -5.12 7.87
CA GLY A 72 -2.49 -3.98 7.90
C GLY A 72 -3.27 -3.79 6.60
N LEU A 73 -2.72 -4.20 5.45
CA LEU A 73 -3.37 -4.04 4.14
C LEU A 73 -4.70 -4.79 4.03
N ARG A 74 -4.95 -5.79 4.88
CA ARG A 74 -6.25 -6.48 4.93
C ARG A 74 -7.43 -5.54 5.21
N PHE A 75 -7.16 -4.38 5.81
CA PHE A 75 -8.15 -3.33 6.13
C PHE A 75 -8.25 -2.24 5.06
N SER A 76 -7.42 -2.30 4.02
CA SER A 76 -7.51 -1.36 2.89
C SER A 76 -8.80 -1.55 2.09
N GLN A 77 -9.21 -0.52 1.36
CA GLN A 77 -10.36 -0.52 0.48
C GLN A 77 -9.89 -0.41 -0.97
N GLU A 78 -10.57 -1.07 -1.91
CA GLU A 78 -10.26 -0.87 -3.32
C GLU A 78 -10.77 0.50 -3.77
N VAL A 79 -9.88 1.30 -4.35
CA VAL A 79 -10.23 2.62 -4.92
C VAL A 79 -10.76 2.43 -6.34
N GLY A 80 -10.14 1.53 -7.09
CA GLY A 80 -10.53 1.19 -8.44
C GLY A 80 -9.42 0.48 -9.21
N ILE A 81 -9.75 0.20 -10.46
CA ILE A 81 -8.87 -0.44 -11.43
C ILE A 81 -8.74 0.52 -12.61
N THR A 82 -7.51 0.87 -12.99
CA THR A 82 -7.24 1.74 -14.14
C THR A 82 -6.35 1.03 -15.16
N ASN A 83 -6.50 1.38 -16.43
CA ASN A 83 -5.52 1.02 -17.45
C ASN A 83 -4.48 2.15 -17.56
N VAL A 84 -3.23 1.77 -17.74
CA VAL A 84 -2.08 2.66 -17.97
C VAL A 84 -1.51 2.31 -19.33
N GLY A 85 -1.74 3.18 -20.31
CA GLY A 85 -1.23 3.07 -21.66
C GLY A 85 0.19 3.60 -21.83
N PRO A 86 0.73 3.54 -23.06
CA PRO A 86 2.04 4.12 -23.38
C PRO A 86 2.08 5.63 -23.10
N GLY A 87 3.05 6.07 -22.30
CA GLY A 87 3.20 7.49 -21.91
C GLY A 87 2.30 7.95 -20.77
N GLU A 88 1.44 7.08 -20.26
CA GLU A 88 0.62 7.34 -19.07
C GLU A 88 1.32 6.84 -17.81
N ALA A 89 0.98 7.45 -16.68
CA ALA A 89 1.43 7.01 -15.37
C ALA A 89 0.29 7.15 -14.37
N ILE A 90 0.21 6.21 -13.43
CA ILE A 90 -0.60 6.34 -12.23
C ILE A 90 0.30 6.47 -11.02
N THR A 91 -0.03 7.42 -10.16
CA THR A 91 0.69 7.68 -8.92
C THR A 91 -0.23 7.36 -7.75
N GLY A 92 0.21 6.44 -6.89
CA GLY A 92 -0.39 6.25 -5.56
C GLY A 92 0.23 7.22 -4.54
N GLY A 93 0.28 6.79 -3.28
CA GLY A 93 0.95 7.52 -2.21
C GLY A 93 -0.02 8.26 -1.29
N GLU A 94 0.43 9.37 -0.72
CA GLU A 94 -0.31 10.09 0.32
C GLU A 94 -1.56 10.77 -0.25
N VAL A 95 -2.69 10.54 0.42
CA VAL A 95 -3.94 11.23 0.11
C VAL A 95 -4.14 12.30 1.16
N ILE A 96 -4.04 13.56 0.72
CA ILE A 96 -4.10 14.74 1.59
C ILE A 96 -5.44 15.46 1.38
N ARG A 97 -6.12 15.78 2.48
CA ARG A 97 -7.32 16.62 2.50
C ARG A 97 -7.12 17.70 3.55
N ASP A 98 -7.38 18.96 3.20
CA ASP A 98 -7.25 20.11 4.11
C ASP A 98 -5.88 20.19 4.81
N GLY A 99 -4.80 19.91 4.06
CA GLY A 99 -3.43 19.92 4.57
C GLY A 99 -3.07 18.72 5.45
N ARG A 100 -3.96 17.73 5.59
CA ARG A 100 -3.76 16.54 6.41
C ARG A 100 -3.79 15.26 5.58
N GLN A 101 -2.82 14.37 5.81
CA GLN A 101 -2.86 13.01 5.28
C GLN A 101 -4.02 12.25 5.94
N ILE A 102 -4.95 11.77 5.13
CA ILE A 102 -6.13 10.99 5.55
C ILE A 102 -6.05 9.52 5.15
N SER A 103 -5.21 9.20 4.16
CA SER A 103 -4.98 7.82 3.73
C SER A 103 -3.71 7.71 2.87
N PHE A 104 -3.38 6.48 2.49
CA PHE A 104 -2.28 6.15 1.59
C PHE A 104 -2.74 5.13 0.55
N ASP A 105 -2.54 5.43 -0.73
CA ASP A 105 -2.90 4.59 -1.87
C ASP A 105 -1.70 3.72 -2.28
N VAL A 106 -1.90 2.40 -2.32
CA VAL A 106 -0.91 1.42 -2.76
C VAL A 106 -1.35 0.74 -4.05
N ILE A 107 -0.39 0.34 -4.87
CA ILE A 107 -0.64 -0.53 -6.02
C ILE A 107 -0.77 -1.97 -5.51
N ALA A 108 -1.98 -2.50 -5.53
CA ALA A 108 -2.29 -3.82 -5.00
C ALA A 108 -1.99 -4.93 -5.99
N ASN A 109 -2.16 -4.66 -7.29
CA ASN A 109 -1.86 -5.60 -8.35
C ASN A 109 -1.58 -4.83 -9.66
N ALA A 110 -0.83 -5.44 -10.57
CA ALA A 110 -0.61 -4.93 -11.92
C ALA A 110 -0.56 -6.10 -12.90
N ARG A 111 -1.25 -5.98 -14.04
CA ARG A 111 -1.18 -7.00 -15.10
C ARG A 111 -1.02 -6.36 -16.47
N LYS A 112 -0.27 -7.03 -17.33
CA LYS A 112 -0.14 -6.65 -18.73
C LYS A 112 -1.41 -7.05 -19.49
N VAL A 113 -1.96 -6.13 -20.26
CA VAL A 113 -3.12 -6.32 -21.13
C VAL A 113 -2.71 -5.98 -22.55
N VAL A 114 -2.97 -6.89 -23.49
CA VAL A 114 -2.69 -6.68 -24.91
C VAL A 114 -4.03 -6.64 -25.64
N ASP A 115 -4.33 -5.51 -26.27
CA ASP A 115 -5.53 -5.36 -27.07
C ASP A 115 -5.46 -6.27 -28.31
N ALA A 116 -6.47 -7.10 -28.51
CA ALA A 116 -6.47 -8.12 -29.56
C ALA A 116 -6.53 -7.54 -30.99
N ASN A 117 -7.05 -6.32 -31.14
CA ASN A 117 -7.26 -5.71 -32.46
C ASN A 117 -6.05 -4.84 -32.86
N THR A 118 -5.60 -4.00 -31.94
CA THR A 118 -4.57 -2.99 -32.14
C THR A 118 -3.17 -3.48 -31.75
N HIS A 119 -3.07 -4.59 -31.02
CA HIS A 119 -1.82 -5.10 -30.43
C HIS A 119 -1.15 -4.12 -29.46
N ILE A 120 -1.88 -3.09 -29.00
CA ILE A 120 -1.37 -2.11 -28.06
C ILE A 120 -1.28 -2.77 -26.67
N VAL A 121 -0.13 -2.61 -26.04
CA VAL A 121 0.12 -3.04 -24.67
C VAL A 121 -0.30 -1.93 -23.71
N SER A 122 -1.11 -2.28 -22.72
CA SER A 122 -1.44 -1.45 -21.56
C SER A 122 -1.26 -2.26 -20.28
N TYR A 123 -1.27 -1.58 -19.14
CA TYR A 123 -1.18 -2.22 -17.83
C TYR A 123 -2.42 -1.92 -17.03
N GLU A 124 -3.16 -2.95 -16.65
CA GLU A 124 -4.27 -2.80 -15.72
C GLU A 124 -3.71 -2.83 -14.30
N VAL A 125 -3.96 -1.74 -13.57
CA VAL A 125 -3.40 -1.47 -12.24
C VAL A 125 -4.55 -1.37 -11.24
N THR A 126 -4.52 -2.18 -10.19
CA THR A 126 -5.47 -2.14 -9.08
C THR A 126 -4.92 -1.28 -7.95
N VAL A 127 -5.66 -0.26 -7.53
CA VAL A 127 -5.26 0.64 -6.45
C VAL A 127 -6.10 0.39 -5.20
N ARG A 128 -5.45 0.31 -4.05
CA ARG A 128 -6.10 0.15 -2.75
C ARG A 128 -5.68 1.25 -1.79
N ARG A 129 -6.63 1.75 -1.02
CA ARG A 129 -6.47 2.82 -0.03
C ARG A 129 -6.40 2.25 1.38
N MET A 130 -5.34 2.56 2.09
CA MET A 130 -5.22 2.37 3.53
C MET A 130 -5.54 3.69 4.23
N HIS A 131 -6.62 3.73 5.01
CA HIS A 131 -6.97 4.91 5.82
C HIS A 131 -6.00 5.10 6.97
N CYS A 132 -5.73 6.34 7.35
CA CYS A 132 -4.95 6.63 8.55
C CYS A 132 -5.69 6.12 9.79
N LEU A 133 -5.00 5.41 10.67
CA LEU A 133 -5.52 5.08 12.00
C LEU A 133 -4.61 5.72 13.07
N PRO A 134 -5.17 6.28 14.17
CA PRO A 134 -6.58 6.61 14.33
C PRO A 134 -7.01 7.66 13.28
N ASP A 135 -8.32 7.71 13.01
CA ASP A 135 -8.85 8.69 12.06
C ASP A 135 -8.44 10.11 12.49
N PRO A 136 -7.99 10.93 11.55
CA PRO A 136 -7.87 12.36 11.74
C PRO A 136 -9.05 12.99 12.47
N PRO A 137 -8.87 13.78 13.55
CA PRO A 137 -9.93 14.65 14.03
C PRO A 137 -10.44 15.50 12.87
N GLU A 138 -11.77 15.53 12.71
CA GLU A 138 -12.43 16.34 11.70
C GLU A 138 -12.08 17.82 11.91
N PRO A 139 -11.82 18.59 10.83
CA PRO A 139 -11.63 20.02 10.97
C PRO A 139 -12.92 20.63 11.52
N VAL A 140 -12.81 21.32 12.67
CA VAL A 140 -13.91 22.12 13.19
C VAL A 140 -14.07 23.31 12.25
N VAL A 141 -15.13 23.29 11.44
CA VAL A 141 -15.55 24.48 10.69
C VAL A 141 -16.20 25.40 11.71
N ASP A 142 -15.53 26.49 12.05
CA ASP A 142 -16.15 27.58 12.82
C ASP A 142 -17.16 28.26 11.90
N CYS A 143 -18.44 28.21 12.26
CA CYS A 143 -19.55 28.78 11.49
C CYS A 143 -19.77 30.26 11.84
#